data_AF-A0A1U8PAQ8-F1
#
_entry.id   AF-A0A1U8PAQ8-F1
#
_cell.length_a   1.000
_cell.length_b   1.000
_cell.length_c   1.000
_cell.angle_alpha   90.00
_cell.angle_beta   90.00
_cell.angle_gamma   90.00
#
_symmetry.space_group_name_H-M   'P 1'
#
loop_
_entity.id
_entity.type
_entity.pdbx_description
1 polymer ?
#
loop_
_entity_poly.entity_id
_entity_poly.type
_entity_poly.pdbx_seq_one_letter_code
_entity_poly.pdbx_strand_id
1 'polypeptide(L)'
;MKITDYLLGYSPPIWATFVAGVLSIITISLSLFLIFEHLSSYKNPEEQKFLIGVVLMVPCYSVESFVSLVHPSVSVDCSILHDCYESFAVALEDTLLLA
;
A
#
# COMPACT_ATOMS: atom_id res chain seq x y z
N MET A 1 13.91 -14.44 21.66
CA MET A 1 13.16 -15.39 20.81
C MET A 1 11.95 -15.86 21.62
N LYS A 2 10.81 -15.17 21.48
CA LYS A 2 9.56 -15.39 22.24
C LYS A 2 8.34 -14.75 21.55
N ILE A 3 8.54 -13.80 20.63
CA ILE A 3 7.44 -13.10 19.92
C ILE A 3 6.76 -14.03 18.89
N THR A 4 7.53 -14.85 18.18
CA THR A 4 7.03 -15.80 17.17
C THR A 4 6.02 -16.81 17.72
N ASP A 5 6.15 -17.20 18.99
CA ASP A 5 5.27 -18.18 19.64
C ASP A 5 3.91 -17.56 20.06
N TYR A 6 3.85 -16.25 20.36
CA TYR A 6 2.58 -15.55 20.61
C TYR A 6 1.79 -15.30 19.33
N LEU A 7 2.50 -15.05 18.22
CA LEU A 7 1.89 -14.81 16.91
C LEU A 7 1.27 -16.08 16.30
N LEU A 8 1.84 -17.25 16.60
CA LEU A 8 1.31 -18.56 16.17
C LEU A 8 0.03 -18.99 16.93
N GLY A 9 -0.24 -18.41 18.11
CA GLY A 9 -1.44 -18.68 18.90
C GLY A 9 -2.59 -17.68 18.69
N TYR A 10 -2.34 -16.60 17.95
CA TYR A 10 -3.35 -15.56 17.68
C TYR A 10 -4.18 -15.95 16.46
N SER A 11 -5.42 -16.40 16.71
CA SER A 11 -6.42 -16.58 15.67
C SER A 11 -7.24 -15.30 15.57
N PRO A 12 -7.07 -14.48 14.51
CA PRO A 12 -7.89 -13.28 14.35
C PRO A 12 -9.36 -13.70 14.22
N PRO A 13 -10.28 -12.96 14.87
CA PRO A 13 -11.68 -13.31 14.77
C PRO A 13 -12.15 -13.21 13.32
N ILE A 14 -12.87 -14.23 12.85
CA ILE A 14 -13.29 -14.41 11.45
C ILE A 14 -14.03 -13.19 10.91
N TRP A 15 -14.88 -12.56 11.73
CA TRP A 15 -15.59 -11.34 11.35
C TRP A 15 -14.66 -10.16 11.10
N ALA A 16 -13.58 -10.00 11.88
CA ALA A 16 -12.63 -8.91 11.67
C ALA A 16 -11.83 -9.11 10.38
N THR A 17 -11.38 -10.34 10.13
CA THR A 17 -10.66 -10.68 8.87
C THR A 17 -11.54 -10.46 7.65
N PHE A 18 -12.83 -10.83 7.72
CA PHE A 18 -13.76 -10.61 6.61
C PHE A 18 -13.97 -9.12 6.32
N VAL A 19 -14.23 -8.31 7.37
CA VAL A 19 -14.42 -6.86 7.22
C VAL A 19 -13.16 -6.18 6.72
N ALA A 20 -11.99 -6.52 7.28
CA ALA A 20 -10.71 -5.98 6.85
C ALA A 20 -10.39 -6.34 5.39
N GLY A 21 -10.69 -7.58 4.97
CA GLY A 21 -10.53 -8.02 3.58
C GLY A 21 -11.41 -7.23 2.61
N VAL A 22 -12.70 -7.05 2.93
CA VAL A 22 -13.62 -6.27 2.09
C VAL A 22 -13.18 -4.81 1.97
N LEU A 23 -12.82 -4.17 3.08
CA LEU A 23 -12.32 -2.79 3.07
C LEU A 23 -11.01 -2.65 2.27
N SER A 24 -10.13 -3.64 2.36
CA SER A 24 -8.88 -3.65 1.60
C SER A 24 -9.12 -3.77 0.09
N ILE A 25 -10.04 -4.66 -0.32
CA ILE A 25 -10.43 -4.80 -1.73
C ILE A 25 -11.06 -3.50 -2.27
N ILE A 26 -11.93 -2.85 -1.50
CA ILE A 26 -12.53 -1.57 -1.88
C ILE A 26 -11.45 -0.50 -2.07
N THR A 27 -10.50 -0.42 -1.13
CA THR A 27 -9.39 0.54 -1.17
C THR A 27 -8.54 0.35 -2.42
N ILE A 28 -8.14 -0.89 -2.71
CA ILE A 28 -7.35 -1.23 -3.91
C ILE A 28 -8.14 -0.89 -5.18
N SER A 29 -9.43 -1.25 -5.23
CA SER A 29 -10.28 -1.00 -6.40
C SER A 29 -10.44 0.50 -6.67
N LEU A 30 -10.64 1.30 -5.62
CA LEU A 30 -10.79 2.75 -5.72
C LEU A 30 -9.47 3.40 -6.17
N SER A 31 -8.33 3.00 -5.60
CA SER A 31 -7.01 3.49 -6.03
C SER A 31 -6.75 3.18 -7.51
N LEU A 32 -7.07 1.96 -7.97
CA LEU A 32 -6.93 1.59 -9.38
C LEU A 32 -7.83 2.44 -10.29
N PHE A 33 -9.06 2.73 -9.87
CA PHE A 33 -9.97 3.58 -10.63
C PHE A 33 -9.41 5.01 -10.79
N LEU A 34 -8.93 5.62 -9.69
CA LEU A 34 -8.33 6.95 -9.73
C LEU A 34 -7.09 7.00 -10.64
N ILE A 35 -6.22 5.98 -10.57
CA ILE A 35 -5.05 5.89 -11.45
C ILE A 35 -5.49 5.83 -12.92
N PHE A 36 -6.53 5.04 -13.22
CA PHE A 36 -7.03 4.90 -14.59
C PHE A 36 -7.61 6.21 -15.12
N GLU A 37 -8.38 6.94 -14.31
CA GLU A 37 -8.91 8.25 -14.66
C GLU A 37 -7.79 9.26 -14.96
N HIS A 38 -6.76 9.30 -14.11
CA HIS A 38 -5.60 10.15 -14.33
C HIS A 38 -4.85 9.76 -15.61
N LEU A 39 -4.58 8.47 -15.84
CA LEU A 39 -3.93 8.00 -17.07
C LEU A 39 -4.76 8.31 -18.33
N SER A 40 -6.09 8.33 -18.23
CA SER A 40 -6.95 8.71 -19.36
C SER A 40 -6.91 10.21 -19.69
N SER A 41 -6.57 11.07 -18.73
CA SER A 41 -6.41 12.52 -18.93
C SER A 41 -4.93 12.93 -18.82
N TYR A 42 -4.05 12.18 -19.50
CA TYR A 42 -2.60 12.41 -19.43
C TYR A 42 -2.19 13.71 -20.17
N LYS A 43 -2.06 14.81 -19.43
CA LYS A 43 -1.66 16.13 -19.98
C LYS A 43 -0.27 16.57 -19.53
N ASN A 44 0.05 16.38 -18.25
CA ASN A 44 1.31 16.79 -17.64
C ASN A 44 1.97 15.58 -16.96
N PRO A 45 3.00 14.97 -17.57
CA PRO A 45 3.58 13.72 -17.10
C PRO A 45 4.31 13.83 -15.76
N GLU A 46 4.78 15.01 -15.35
CA GLU A 46 5.57 15.16 -14.12
C GLU A 46 4.70 15.23 -12.87
N GLU A 47 3.68 16.09 -12.88
CA GLU A 47 2.73 16.22 -11.77
C GLU A 47 1.92 14.93 -11.55
N GLN A 48 1.59 14.21 -12.61
CA GLN A 48 0.82 12.96 -12.49
C GLN A 48 1.58 11.82 -11.84
N LYS A 49 2.90 11.73 -12.05
CA LYS A 49 3.71 10.68 -11.40
C LYS A 49 3.72 10.85 -9.89
N PHE A 50 3.78 12.10 -9.40
CA PHE A 50 3.66 12.41 -7.98
C PHE A 50 2.29 11.97 -7.43
N LEU A 51 1.21 12.31 -8.14
CA LEU A 51 -0.15 11.95 -7.74
C LEU A 51 -0.38 10.43 -7.70
N ILE A 52 0.14 9.69 -8.69
CA ILE A 52 0.09 8.22 -8.73
C ILE A 52 0.83 7.61 -7.53
N GLY A 53 1.96 8.21 -7.12
CA GLY A 53 2.67 7.82 -5.90
C GLY A 53 1.76 7.92 -4.67
N VAL A 54 1.17 9.10 -4.44
CA VAL A 54 0.27 9.33 -3.29
C VAL A 54 -0.93 8.37 -3.30
N VAL A 55 -1.52 8.08 -4.47
CA VAL A 55 -2.65 7.14 -4.59
C VAL A 55 -2.25 5.69 -4.33
N LEU A 56 -1.01 5.30 -4.66
CA LEU A 56 -0.45 3.97 -4.37
C LEU A 56 -0.03 3.79 -2.90
N MET A 57 0.17 4.87 -2.15
CA MET A 57 0.46 4.81 -0.72
C MET A 57 -0.70 4.17 0.06
N VAL A 58 -1.93 4.65 -0.16
CA VAL A 58 -3.15 4.18 0.54
C VAL A 58 -3.39 2.65 0.45
N PRO A 59 -3.33 1.99 -0.72
CA PRO A 59 -3.52 0.55 -0.81
C PRO A 59 -2.37 -0.24 -0.19
N CYS A 60 -1.12 0.26 -0.24
CA CYS A 60 0.00 -0.38 0.45
C CYS A 60 -0.23 -0.45 1.98
N TYR A 61 -0.68 0.64 2.59
CA TYR A 61 -1.05 0.66 4.01
C TYR A 61 -2.22 -0.28 4.33
N SER A 62 -3.22 -0.33 3.46
CA SER A 62 -4.36 -1.23 3.64
C SER A 62 -3.95 -2.71 3.57
N VAL A 63 -3.03 -3.05 2.66
CA VAL A 63 -2.49 -4.41 2.53
C VAL A 63 -1.62 -4.75 3.74
N GLU A 64 -0.73 -3.85 4.18
CA GLU A 64 0.10 -4.06 5.36
C GLU A 64 -0.75 -4.28 6.61
N SER A 65 -1.79 -3.47 6.80
CA SER A 65 -2.73 -3.61 7.92
C SER A 65 -3.48 -4.94 7.90
N PHE A 66 -3.94 -5.38 6.71
CA PHE A 66 -4.59 -6.68 6.54
C PHE A 66 -3.62 -7.85 6.76
N VAL A 67 -2.40 -7.77 6.22
CA VAL A 67 -1.38 -8.80 6.35
C VAL A 67 -0.93 -8.94 7.81
N SER A 68 -0.74 -7.82 8.52
CA SER A 68 -0.43 -7.81 9.95
C SER A 68 -1.52 -8.49 10.79
N LEU A 69 -2.79 -8.34 10.38
CA LEU A 69 -3.92 -9.01 11.04
C LEU A 69 -3.93 -10.54 10.84
N VAL A 70 -3.54 -11.02 9.65
CA VAL A 70 -3.67 -12.45 9.27
C VAL A 70 -2.37 -13.23 9.46
N HIS A 71 -1.23 -12.69 9.05
CA HIS A 71 0.08 -13.34 9.12
C HIS A 71 1.17 -12.31 9.47
N PRO A 72 1.51 -12.18 10.77
CA PRO A 72 2.50 -11.21 11.22
C PRO A 72 3.91 -11.49 10.67
N SER A 73 4.19 -12.72 10.23
CA SER A 73 5.45 -13.12 9.60
C SER A 73 5.66 -12.51 8.21
N VAL A 74 4.58 -12.17 7.50
CA VAL A 74 4.62 -11.57 6.15
C VAL A 74 4.73 -10.03 6.22
N SER A 75 4.66 -9.46 7.44
CA SER A 75 4.88 -8.02 7.67
C SER A 75 6.22 -7.53 7.12
N VAL A 76 7.24 -8.39 7.03
CA VAL A 76 8.57 -8.03 6.50
C VAL A 76 8.52 -7.76 4.99
N ASP A 77 7.74 -8.54 4.23
CA ASP A 77 7.60 -8.35 2.78
C ASP A 77 6.86 -7.04 2.46
N CYS A 78 5.85 -6.68 3.26
CA CYS A 78 5.16 -5.39 3.14
C CYS A 78 6.06 -4.20 3.50
N SER A 79 6.96 -4.36 4.48
CA SER A 79 7.92 -3.32 4.84
C SER A 79 8.85 -2.96 3.66
N ILE A 80 9.25 -3.96 2.87
CA ILE A 80 10.10 -3.73 1.68
C ILE A 80 9.36 -2.92 0.61
N LEU A 81 8.06 -3.18 0.40
CA LEU A 81 7.24 -2.40 -0.52
C LEU A 81 7.14 -0.93 -0.10
N HIS A 82 7.07 -0.66 1.20
CA HIS A 82 7.05 0.70 1.74
C HIS A 82 8.40 1.41 1.53
N ASP A 83 9.52 0.74 1.80
CA ASP A 83 10.86 1.29 1.56
C ASP A 83 11.14 1.55 0.07
N CYS A 84 10.64 0.67 -0.82
CA CYS A 84 10.67 0.88 -2.27
C CYS A 84 9.79 2.07 -2.71
N TYR A 85 8.66 2.31 -2.04
CA TYR A 85 7.83 3.48 -2.30
C TYR A 85 8.50 4.78 -1.85
N GLU A 86 9.07 4.83 -0.64
CA GLU A 86 9.79 6.02 -0.17
C GLU A 86 10.94 6.39 -1.10
N SER A 87 11.70 5.40 -1.56
CA SER A 87 12.78 5.63 -2.54
C SER A 87 12.26 6.09 -3.91
N PHE A 88 11.12 5.58 -4.37
CA PHE A 88 10.47 6.07 -5.58
C PHE A 88 9.99 7.52 -5.44
N ALA A 89 9.41 7.88 -4.29
CA ALA A 89 8.92 9.23 -4.02
C ALA A 89 10.06 10.26 -4.02
N VAL A 90 11.17 9.95 -3.36
CA VAL A 90 12.38 10.81 -3.35
C VAL A 90 12.94 10.98 -4.77
N ALA A 91 13.04 9.91 -5.55
CA ALA A 91 13.54 9.98 -6.92
C ALA A 91 12.63 10.84 -7.83
N LEU A 92 11.33 10.84 -7.56
CA LEU A 92 10.35 11.66 -8.27
C LEU A 92 10.45 13.13 -7.94
N GLU A 93 10.65 13.46 -6.66
CA GLU A 93 10.83 14.84 -6.22
C GLU A 93 12.12 15.45 -6.80
N ASP A 94 13.23 14.70 -6.79
CA ASP A 94 14.48 15.14 -7.42
C ASP A 94 14.34 15.34 -8.93
N THR A 95 13.55 14.51 -9.62
CA THR A 95 13.28 14.67 -11.06
C THR A 95 12.48 15.94 -11.35
N LEU A 96 11.54 16.30 -10.47
CA LEU A 96 10.69 17.49 -10.62
C LEU A 96 11.45 18.80 -10.32
N LEU A 97 12.48 18.76 -9.48
CA LEU A 97 13.37 19.91 -9.24
C LEU A 97 14.34 20.17 -10.41
N LEU A 98 14.62 19.17 -11.24
CA LEU A 98 15.55 19.25 -12.37
C LEU A 98 14.87 19.49 -13.73
N ALA A 99 13.54 19.48 -13.77
CA ALA A 99 12.72 19.75 -14.95
C ALA A 99 12.30 21.22 -15.03
#